data_AF-A0A2G9GIE9-F1
#
_entry.id   AF-A0A2G9GIE9-F1
#
_cell.length_a   1.000
_cell.length_b   1.000
_cell.length_c   1.000
_cell.angle_alpha   90.00
_cell.angle_beta   90.00
_cell.angle_gamma   90.00
#
_symmetry.space_group_name_H-M   'P 1'
#
loop_
_entity.id
_entity.type
_entity.pdbx_description
1 polymer ?
#
loop_
_entity_poly.entity_id
_entity_poly.type
_entity_poly.pdbx_seq_one_letter_code
_entity_poly.pdbx_strand_id
1 'polypeptide(L)'
;MSMEFVLSASDQQNMVSSFLEIAVGQTADTARQFLQATGWKLEEAIQLFYVGNEGGSAAPSLHSPPSEPAKEFVDQDVRQEDGDDVRPPLPVKRDVLYDSPMLYGAPRAGGSSYASHSVVPFRNFEEEMKHPGVWDAEEGSSSSVVDKTQDNLASLYRPPFALMFHGPFEKAKDNARMQNKWLIVNMQSTKEFSSHMLNRDTWANEAVAQTIKTNFIFWQVCINLLLLLS
;
A
#
# COMPACT_ATOMS: atom_id res chain seq x y z
N MET A 1 -12.17 1.35 -45.61
CA MET A 1 -11.34 2.55 -45.80
C MET A 1 -11.01 3.09 -44.42
N SER A 2 -9.86 2.68 -43.87
CA SER A 2 -9.40 3.18 -42.58
C SER A 2 -8.73 4.53 -42.84
N MET A 3 -9.36 5.62 -42.40
CA MET A 3 -8.72 6.94 -42.40
C MET A 3 -7.64 6.93 -41.32
N GLU A 4 -6.39 6.71 -41.70
CA GLU A 4 -5.27 7.08 -40.86
C GLU A 4 -5.29 8.60 -40.71
N PHE A 5 -5.61 9.06 -39.50
CA PHE A 5 -5.58 10.47 -39.13
C PHE A 5 -4.11 10.90 -39.07
N VAL A 6 -3.56 11.32 -40.21
CA VAL A 6 -2.20 11.84 -40.28
C VAL A 6 -2.20 13.19 -39.57
N LEU A 7 -1.76 13.23 -38.32
CA LEU A 7 -1.56 14.47 -37.56
C LEU A 7 -0.65 15.41 -38.36
N SER A 8 -1.01 16.69 -38.42
CA SER A 8 -0.21 17.71 -39.13
C SER A 8 1.15 17.89 -38.46
N ALA A 9 2.18 18.25 -39.22
CA ALA A 9 3.52 18.52 -38.68
C ALA A 9 3.52 19.58 -37.55
N SER A 10 2.57 20.53 -37.61
CA SER A 10 2.37 21.52 -36.55
C SER A 10 1.81 20.91 -35.27
N ASP A 11 0.88 19.96 -35.38
CA ASP A 11 0.28 19.27 -34.23
C ASP A 11 1.31 18.38 -33.54
N GLN A 12 2.15 17.72 -34.33
CA GLN A 12 3.28 16.96 -33.84
C GLN A 12 4.26 17.82 -33.04
N GLN A 13 4.56 19.03 -33.52
CA GLN A 13 5.45 19.96 -32.82
C GLN A 13 4.83 20.49 -31.52
N ASN A 14 3.52 20.71 -31.50
CA ASN A 14 2.79 21.08 -30.27
C ASN A 14 2.84 19.95 -29.24
N MET A 15 2.61 18.70 -29.66
CA MET A 15 2.69 17.53 -28.76
C MET A 15 4.09 17.30 -28.20
N VAL A 16 5.13 17.48 -29.02
CA VAL A 16 6.53 17.44 -28.56
C VAL A 16 6.79 18.52 -27.51
N SER A 17 6.23 19.72 -27.68
CA SER A 17 6.38 20.81 -26.71
C SER A 17 5.68 20.49 -25.39
N SER A 18 4.45 19.96 -25.43
CA SER A 18 3.72 19.53 -24.23
C SER A 18 4.40 18.39 -23.49
N PHE A 19 5.03 17.45 -24.21
CA PHE A 19 5.80 16.38 -23.61
C PHE A 19 7.03 16.92 -22.86
N LEU A 20 7.76 17.86 -23.47
CA LEU A 20 8.96 18.47 -22.87
C LEU A 20 8.66 19.37 -21.66
N GLU A 21 7.46 19.95 -21.58
CA GLU A 21 6.99 20.70 -20.42
C GLU A 21 6.90 19.80 -19.16
N ILE A 22 6.58 18.51 -19.36
CA ILE A 22 6.40 17.53 -18.29
C ILE A 22 7.69 16.76 -18.03
N ALA A 23 8.37 16.32 -19.10
CA ALA A 23 9.64 15.60 -19.04
C ALA A 23 10.84 16.57 -19.03
N VAL A 24 11.00 17.29 -17.90
CA VAL A 24 12.05 18.30 -17.73
C VAL A 24 13.45 17.68 -17.91
N GLY A 25 14.23 18.23 -18.84
CA GLY A 25 15.62 17.81 -19.10
C GLY A 25 15.82 16.93 -20.34
N GLN A 26 14.75 16.56 -21.04
CA GLN A 26 14.84 15.74 -22.25
C GLN A 26 14.93 16.57 -23.54
N THR A 27 15.34 15.93 -24.64
CA THR A 27 15.46 16.56 -25.96
C THR A 27 14.21 16.31 -26.81
N ALA A 28 14.00 17.17 -27.82
CA ALA A 28 12.89 17.03 -28.75
C ALA A 28 12.91 15.69 -29.52
N ASP A 29 14.09 15.11 -29.74
CA ASP A 29 14.23 13.82 -30.42
C ASP A 29 13.77 12.65 -29.54
N THR A 30 14.09 12.69 -28.24
CA THR A 30 13.58 11.72 -27.27
C THR A 30 12.05 11.80 -27.15
N ALA A 31 11.50 13.01 -27.06
CA ALA A 31 10.05 13.23 -27.04
C ALA A 31 9.35 12.63 -28.29
N ARG A 32 9.92 12.85 -29.48
CA ARG A 32 9.40 12.25 -30.73
C ARG A 32 9.43 10.72 -30.69
N GLN A 33 10.48 10.12 -30.15
CA GLN A 33 10.60 8.67 -30.05
C GLN A 33 9.50 8.05 -29.17
N PHE A 34 9.23 8.64 -28.01
CA PHE A 34 8.15 8.19 -27.13
C PHE A 34 6.77 8.43 -27.73
N LEU A 35 6.53 9.59 -28.34
CA LEU A 35 5.27 9.89 -29.02
C LEU A 35 5.03 8.97 -30.22
N GLN A 36 6.05 8.63 -31.00
CA GLN A 36 5.91 7.67 -32.11
C GLN A 36 5.62 6.25 -31.62
N ALA A 37 6.25 5.82 -30.51
CA ALA A 37 6.03 4.50 -29.94
C ALA A 37 4.58 4.30 -29.44
N THR A 38 3.90 5.36 -29.02
CA THR A 38 2.51 5.31 -28.52
C THR A 38 1.47 5.75 -29.56
N GLY A 39 1.89 5.97 -30.82
CA GLY A 39 0.98 6.42 -31.88
C GLY A 39 0.45 7.83 -31.66
N TRP A 40 1.31 8.74 -31.19
CA TRP A 40 1.02 10.14 -30.88
C TRP A 40 -0.06 10.32 -29.80
N LYS A 41 0.07 9.57 -28.72
CA LYS A 41 -0.72 9.75 -27.50
C LYS A 41 0.18 10.28 -26.39
N LEU A 42 -0.08 11.50 -25.95
CA LEU A 42 0.77 12.23 -25.00
C LEU A 42 0.85 11.52 -23.65
N GLU A 43 -0.30 11.11 -23.10
CA GLU A 43 -0.42 10.52 -21.77
C GLU A 43 0.28 9.16 -21.70
N GLU A 44 0.07 8.31 -22.72
CA GLU A 44 0.75 7.02 -22.83
C GLU A 44 2.26 7.21 -23.01
N ALA A 45 2.70 8.23 -23.77
CA ALA A 45 4.11 8.53 -23.98
C ALA A 45 4.79 8.97 -22.68
N ILE A 46 4.12 9.83 -21.90
CA ILE A 46 4.63 10.29 -20.59
C ILE A 46 4.70 9.11 -19.62
N GLN A 47 3.68 8.28 -19.57
CA GLN A 47 3.68 7.08 -18.74
C GLN A 47 4.81 6.13 -19.13
N LEU A 48 5.01 5.89 -20.43
CA LEU A 48 6.11 5.07 -20.94
C LEU A 48 7.49 5.65 -20.60
N PHE A 49 7.62 6.98 -20.60
CA PHE A 49 8.84 7.67 -20.21
C PHE A 49 9.17 7.48 -18.73
N TYR A 50 8.20 7.64 -17.83
CA TYR A 50 8.43 7.42 -16.39
C TYR A 50 8.65 5.95 -16.06
N VAL A 51 7.87 5.04 -16.68
CA VAL A 51 8.03 3.57 -16.56
C VAL A 51 9.38 3.08 -17.10
N GLY A 52 9.89 3.73 -18.16
CA GLY A 52 11.21 3.43 -18.72
C GLY A 52 12.37 4.03 -17.95
N ASN A 53 12.15 5.08 -17.15
CA ASN A 53 13.19 5.75 -16.37
C ASN A 53 13.37 5.16 -14.95
N GLU A 54 12.39 4.38 -14.46
CA GLU A 54 12.48 3.65 -13.20
C GLU A 54 13.29 2.33 -13.27
N GLY A 55 13.83 1.99 -14.45
CA GLY A 55 14.82 0.92 -14.63
C GLY A 55 16.06 1.44 -15.35
N GLY A 56 17.21 1.46 -14.66
CA GLY A 56 18.46 2.00 -15.18
C GLY A 56 18.87 1.48 -16.57
N SER A 57 19.50 2.37 -17.34
CA SER A 57 20.26 2.14 -18.58
C SER A 57 20.39 0.69 -19.07
N ALA A 58 19.73 0.37 -20.19
CA ALA A 58 20.27 -0.61 -21.13
C ALA A 58 19.70 -0.41 -22.55
N ALA A 59 20.63 -0.30 -23.50
CA ALA A 59 20.43 -0.26 -24.95
C ALA A 59 19.69 -1.51 -25.49
N PRO A 60 19.16 -1.49 -26.72
CA PRO A 60 18.40 -2.60 -27.28
C PRO A 60 19.36 -3.73 -27.66
N SER A 61 19.13 -4.94 -27.16
CA SER A 61 19.85 -6.12 -27.62
C SER A 61 18.90 -7.18 -28.16
N LEU A 62 19.21 -7.53 -29.41
CA LEU A 62 18.60 -8.52 -30.27
C LEU A 62 18.72 -9.94 -29.72
N HIS A 63 17.73 -10.75 -30.11
CA HIS A 63 17.75 -12.21 -30.27
C HIS A 63 19.09 -12.95 -30.15
N SER A 64 19.13 -14.01 -29.31
CA SER A 64 19.55 -15.39 -29.64
C SER A 64 19.33 -16.35 -28.45
N PRO A 65 19.13 -17.67 -28.67
CA PRO A 65 18.58 -18.61 -27.68
C PRO A 65 19.65 -19.21 -26.73
N PRO A 66 19.26 -19.82 -25.59
CA PRO A 66 20.23 -20.39 -24.66
C PRO A 66 20.56 -21.86 -25.01
N SER A 67 21.85 -22.13 -25.10
CA SER A 67 22.45 -23.46 -24.97
C SER A 67 22.69 -23.77 -23.49
N GLU A 68 22.23 -24.93 -23.03
CA GLU A 68 22.49 -25.49 -21.69
C GLU A 68 24.00 -25.57 -21.39
N PRO A 69 24.40 -25.50 -20.12
CA PRO A 69 24.81 -26.77 -19.51
C PRO A 69 24.48 -26.91 -18.02
N ALA A 70 24.37 -28.17 -17.61
CA ALA A 70 24.39 -28.66 -16.24
C ALA A 70 25.55 -28.08 -15.41
N LYS A 71 25.35 -27.94 -14.10
CA LYS A 71 26.44 -28.18 -13.15
C LYS A 71 25.98 -28.53 -11.74
N GLU A 72 26.73 -29.51 -11.26
CA GLU A 72 26.77 -30.11 -9.94
C GLU A 72 27.02 -29.10 -8.82
N PHE A 73 26.54 -29.51 -7.65
CA PHE A 73 26.81 -28.97 -6.33
C PHE A 73 28.30 -28.91 -6.02
N VAL A 74 28.80 -27.76 -5.56
CA VAL A 74 29.82 -27.71 -4.50
C VAL A 74 29.60 -26.47 -3.63
N ASP A 75 29.39 -26.74 -2.35
CA ASP A 75 29.39 -25.83 -1.21
C ASP A 75 30.83 -25.54 -0.79
N GLN A 76 31.20 -24.27 -0.58
CA GLN A 76 32.23 -23.92 0.40
C GLN A 76 32.27 -22.43 0.77
N ASP A 77 32.13 -22.25 2.08
CA ASP A 77 32.29 -21.07 2.93
C ASP A 77 33.69 -20.45 2.85
N VAL A 78 33.80 -19.16 2.48
CA VAL A 78 34.94 -18.28 2.81
C VAL A 78 34.46 -16.84 2.99
N ARG A 79 34.75 -16.27 4.16
CA ARG A 79 34.66 -14.84 4.49
C ARG A 79 35.72 -14.02 3.75
N GLN A 80 35.33 -12.96 3.05
CA GLN A 80 36.17 -11.81 2.74
C GLN A 80 35.32 -10.54 2.67
N GLU A 81 35.60 -9.59 3.57
CA GLU A 81 35.12 -8.21 3.47
C GLU A 81 36.09 -7.45 2.55
N ASP A 82 35.63 -7.02 1.38
CA ASP A 82 36.14 -5.86 0.65
C ASP A 82 35.02 -5.30 -0.26
N GLY A 83 35.19 -4.04 -0.67
CA GLY A 83 34.20 -3.08 -1.19
C GLY A 83 33.11 -3.53 -2.18
N ASP A 84 31.96 -2.85 -2.04
CA ASP A 84 30.93 -2.59 -3.05
C ASP A 84 30.26 -3.80 -3.74
N ASP A 85 30.11 -4.92 -3.01
CA ASP A 85 29.26 -6.03 -3.47
C ASP A 85 27.78 -5.72 -3.25
N VAL A 86 27.17 -5.07 -4.26
CA VAL A 86 25.73 -4.97 -4.39
C VAL A 86 25.16 -6.39 -4.52
N ARG A 87 24.45 -6.82 -3.47
CA ARG A 87 23.77 -8.12 -3.41
C ARG A 87 23.00 -8.38 -4.72
N PRO A 88 23.25 -9.49 -5.42
CA PRO A 88 22.57 -9.75 -6.69
C PRO A 88 21.05 -9.85 -6.46
N PRO A 89 20.23 -9.47 -7.46
CA PRO A 89 18.80 -9.68 -7.43
C PRO A 89 18.49 -11.14 -7.10
N LEU A 90 17.52 -11.35 -6.20
CA LEU A 90 17.08 -12.70 -5.87
C LEU A 90 16.60 -13.42 -7.15
N PRO A 91 17.04 -14.65 -7.39
CA PRO A 91 16.58 -15.39 -8.55
C PRO A 91 15.07 -15.59 -8.49
N VAL A 92 14.40 -15.36 -9.62
CA VAL A 92 12.95 -15.55 -9.75
C VAL A 92 12.64 -17.05 -9.64
N LYS A 93 12.07 -17.47 -8.51
CA LYS A 93 11.60 -18.84 -8.29
C LYS A 93 10.15 -18.98 -8.76
N ARG A 94 9.86 -19.99 -9.58
CA ARG A 94 8.51 -20.38 -9.99
C ARG A 94 8.27 -21.80 -9.50
N ASP A 95 7.54 -21.96 -8.40
CA ASP A 95 7.14 -23.26 -7.89
C ASP A 95 5.69 -23.55 -8.31
N VAL A 96 5.44 -24.77 -8.80
CA VAL A 96 4.08 -25.27 -9.07
C VAL A 96 3.62 -26.01 -7.82
N LEU A 97 2.50 -25.57 -7.24
CA LEU A 97 1.88 -26.27 -6.13
C LEU A 97 1.28 -27.57 -6.66
N TYR A 98 1.96 -28.70 -6.43
CA TYR A 98 1.35 -30.00 -6.62
C TYR A 98 0.30 -30.19 -5.52
N ASP A 99 -0.95 -30.43 -5.91
CA ASP A 99 -1.90 -31.08 -5.02
C ASP A 99 -1.26 -32.38 -4.56
N SER A 100 -0.85 -32.42 -3.29
CA SER A 100 -0.37 -33.65 -2.67
C SER A 100 -1.43 -34.72 -2.92
N PRO A 101 -1.08 -35.87 -3.53
CA PRO A 101 -2.05 -36.93 -3.72
C PRO A 101 -2.52 -37.33 -2.33
N MET A 102 -3.81 -37.10 -2.10
CA MET A 102 -4.54 -37.47 -0.90
C MET A 102 -4.28 -38.95 -0.61
N LEU A 103 -3.31 -39.22 0.26
CA LEU A 103 -3.09 -40.56 0.81
C LEU A 103 -4.28 -40.85 1.74
N TYR A 104 -5.29 -41.48 1.15
CA TYR A 104 -6.36 -42.15 1.87
C TYR A 104 -5.77 -43.18 2.85
N GLY A 105 -6.10 -43.04 4.14
CA GLY A 105 -6.16 -44.17 5.07
C GLY A 105 -5.41 -44.03 6.39
N ALA A 106 -6.04 -43.41 7.40
CA ALA A 106 -6.20 -43.92 8.78
C ALA A 106 -6.56 -42.77 9.75
N PRO A 107 -7.47 -42.96 10.71
CA PRO A 107 -7.85 -41.90 11.64
C PRO A 107 -6.79 -41.81 12.74
N ARG A 108 -6.07 -40.70 12.79
CA ARG A 108 -5.34 -40.30 13.99
C ARG A 108 -5.85 -38.95 14.45
N ALA A 109 -6.47 -38.97 15.63
CA ALA A 109 -6.77 -37.80 16.41
C ALA A 109 -5.50 -36.96 16.59
N GLY A 110 -5.56 -35.71 16.18
CA GLY A 110 -4.46 -34.76 16.22
C GLY A 110 -4.87 -33.52 15.45
N GLY A 111 -5.57 -32.61 16.13
CA GLY A 111 -5.95 -31.32 15.58
C GLY A 111 -4.70 -30.51 15.25
N SER A 112 -4.24 -30.61 14.01
CA SER A 112 -3.43 -29.57 13.38
C SER A 112 -4.38 -28.76 12.54
N SER A 113 -5.05 -27.80 13.17
CA SER A 113 -5.59 -26.66 12.45
C SER A 113 -4.37 -25.92 11.93
N TYR A 114 -4.03 -26.14 10.67
CA TYR A 114 -3.32 -25.13 9.89
C TYR A 114 -4.13 -23.86 10.09
N ALA A 115 -3.69 -23.04 11.04
CA ALA A 115 -4.19 -21.72 11.23
C ALA A 115 -3.83 -21.04 9.91
N SER A 116 -4.81 -21.01 9.01
CA SER A 116 -4.80 -20.15 7.86
C SER A 116 -4.33 -18.81 8.39
N HIS A 117 -3.11 -18.40 8.02
CA HIS A 117 -2.67 -17.03 8.21
C HIS A 117 -3.70 -16.19 7.47
N SER A 118 -4.71 -15.76 8.21
CA SER A 118 -5.73 -14.85 7.73
C SER A 118 -5.02 -13.51 7.67
N VAL A 119 -4.22 -13.33 6.61
CA VAL A 119 -3.79 -12.02 6.18
C VAL A 119 -5.09 -11.35 5.76
N VAL A 120 -5.79 -10.73 6.71
CA VAL A 120 -6.87 -9.80 6.41
C VAL A 120 -6.19 -8.61 5.73
N PRO A 121 -6.22 -8.50 4.39
CA PRO A 121 -5.42 -7.50 3.68
C PRO A 121 -5.87 -6.08 4.08
N PHE A 122 -7.11 -5.97 4.57
CA PHE A 122 -7.66 -4.79 5.20
C PHE A 122 -8.44 -5.22 6.44
N ARG A 123 -7.87 -4.95 7.62
CA ARG A 123 -8.54 -5.11 8.91
C ARG A 123 -9.82 -4.26 8.91
N ASN A 124 -10.95 -4.83 9.31
CA ASN A 124 -12.23 -4.12 9.30
C ASN A 124 -12.35 -3.18 10.53
N PHE A 125 -11.82 -1.96 10.40
CA PHE A 125 -11.85 -0.98 11.48
C PHE A 125 -13.27 -0.54 11.88
N GLU A 126 -14.28 -0.74 11.03
CA GLU A 126 -15.68 -0.43 11.36
C GLU A 126 -16.25 -1.42 12.38
N GLU A 127 -15.92 -2.70 12.24
CA GLU A 127 -16.29 -3.72 13.21
C GLU A 127 -15.52 -3.54 14.52
N GLU A 128 -14.26 -3.12 14.41
CA GLU A 128 -13.40 -2.72 15.52
C GLU A 128 -13.99 -1.59 16.38
N MET A 129 -14.56 -0.56 15.73
CA MET A 129 -15.25 0.56 16.38
C MET A 129 -16.43 0.13 17.26
N LYS A 130 -17.04 -1.03 16.99
CA LYS A 130 -18.19 -1.53 17.76
C LYS A 130 -17.76 -2.27 19.03
N HIS A 131 -16.48 -2.60 19.18
CA HIS A 131 -15.94 -3.35 20.31
C HIS A 131 -14.77 -2.62 21.00
N PRO A 132 -15.05 -1.58 21.81
CA PRO A 132 -14.01 -0.81 22.52
C PRO A 132 -13.23 -1.59 23.59
N GLY A 133 -13.70 -2.76 24.03
CA GLY A 133 -13.11 -3.51 25.15
C GLY A 133 -12.00 -4.50 24.77
N VAL A 134 -11.64 -4.61 23.48
CA VAL A 134 -10.64 -5.59 22.99
C VAL A 134 -9.21 -5.00 22.96
N TRP A 135 -9.06 -3.71 23.30
CA TRP A 135 -7.83 -2.94 23.09
C TRP A 135 -6.90 -2.85 24.30
N ASP A 136 -7.39 -3.17 25.50
CA ASP A 136 -6.55 -3.34 26.69
C ASP A 136 -5.90 -4.72 26.61
N ALA A 137 -4.89 -4.85 25.74
CA ALA A 137 -4.06 -6.03 25.66
C ALA A 137 -3.13 -6.10 26.87
N GLU A 138 -3.71 -6.40 28.03
CA GLU A 138 -2.99 -6.76 29.25
C GLU A 138 -3.07 -8.29 29.42
N GLU A 139 -1.92 -8.92 29.21
CA GLU A 139 -1.57 -10.30 29.55
C GLU A 139 -2.44 -11.45 29.02
N GLY A 140 -1.90 -12.17 28.02
CA GLY A 140 -2.22 -13.58 27.84
C GLY A 140 -2.58 -13.98 26.42
N SER A 141 -1.70 -13.74 25.44
CA SER A 141 -1.73 -14.56 24.23
C SER A 141 -0.31 -14.79 23.74
N SER A 142 0.15 -16.02 23.94
CA SER A 142 1.39 -16.57 23.41
C SER A 142 1.28 -16.65 21.88
N SER A 143 1.49 -15.53 21.20
CA SER A 143 1.78 -15.52 19.77
C SER A 143 3.26 -15.21 19.52
N SER A 144 3.84 -15.96 18.60
CA SER A 144 5.24 -15.93 18.20
C SER A 144 5.70 -14.52 17.79
N VAL A 145 6.99 -14.23 17.97
CA VAL A 145 7.62 -12.91 17.75
C VAL A 145 7.41 -12.37 16.32
N VAL A 146 7.11 -13.25 15.35
CA VAL A 146 6.91 -12.90 13.93
C VAL A 146 5.50 -12.37 13.62
N ASP A 147 4.49 -12.77 14.42
CA ASP A 147 3.09 -12.36 14.24
C ASP A 147 2.87 -10.90 14.71
N LYS A 148 3.63 -10.50 15.73
CA LYS A 148 3.62 -9.14 16.29
C LYS A 148 3.99 -8.06 15.27
N THR A 149 4.82 -8.37 14.28
CA THR A 149 5.31 -7.38 13.30
C THR A 149 4.30 -7.04 12.20
N GLN A 150 3.45 -7.98 11.77
CA GLN A 150 2.38 -7.69 10.79
C GLN A 150 1.15 -7.06 11.46
N ASP A 151 0.85 -7.44 12.70
CA ASP A 151 -0.15 -6.77 13.53
C ASP A 151 0.19 -5.31 13.86
N ASN A 152 1.46 -4.91 13.70
CA ASN A 152 1.97 -3.60 14.07
C ASN A 152 1.72 -2.53 12.99
N LEU A 153 1.98 -2.80 11.69
CA LEU A 153 1.85 -1.74 10.68
C LEU A 153 0.42 -1.28 10.45
N ALA A 154 -0.54 -2.22 10.42
CA ALA A 154 -1.95 -1.88 10.31
C ALA A 154 -2.48 -1.12 11.54
N SER A 155 -1.83 -1.27 12.70
CA SER A 155 -2.21 -0.57 13.92
C SER A 155 -2.01 0.95 13.85
N LEU A 156 -1.06 1.40 13.01
CA LEU A 156 -0.74 2.81 12.83
C LEU A 156 -1.90 3.63 12.24
N TYR A 157 -2.78 2.98 11.49
CA TYR A 157 -3.92 3.63 10.82
C TYR A 157 -5.22 3.51 11.62
N ARG A 158 -5.18 2.89 12.81
CA ARG A 158 -6.38 2.69 13.64
C ARG A 158 -6.96 4.03 14.10
N PRO A 159 -8.29 4.14 14.19
CA PRO A 159 -8.93 5.28 14.82
C PRO A 159 -8.39 5.54 16.24
N PRO A 160 -8.30 6.80 16.68
CA PRO A 160 -7.75 7.15 17.99
C PRO A 160 -8.77 6.92 19.11
N PHE A 161 -9.10 5.66 19.40
CA PHE A 161 -10.16 5.28 20.34
C PHE A 161 -10.02 5.94 21.72
N ALA A 162 -8.80 6.01 22.25
CA ALA A 162 -8.52 6.64 23.54
C ALA A 162 -8.78 8.16 23.58
N LEU A 163 -8.94 8.82 22.41
CA LEU A 163 -9.33 10.22 22.30
C LEU A 163 -10.84 10.38 22.09
N MET A 164 -11.49 9.39 21.51
CA MET A 164 -12.87 9.48 21.06
C MET A 164 -13.87 9.48 22.22
N PHE A 165 -14.80 10.42 22.18
CA PHE A 165 -16.01 10.39 22.97
C PHE A 165 -16.95 9.33 22.40
N HIS A 166 -17.30 8.36 23.22
CA HIS A 166 -18.24 7.31 22.87
C HIS A 166 -19.68 7.74 23.17
N GLY A 167 -20.50 7.84 22.12
CA GLY A 167 -21.92 8.14 22.24
C GLY A 167 -22.48 8.96 21.09
N PRO A 168 -23.79 9.26 21.11
CA PRO A 168 -24.42 10.11 20.11
C PRO A 168 -23.90 11.55 20.22
N PHE A 169 -23.98 12.26 19.10
CA PHE A 169 -23.50 13.64 18.97
C PHE A 169 -24.05 14.60 20.03
N GLU A 170 -25.34 14.49 20.37
CA GLU A 170 -25.96 15.35 21.40
C GLU A 170 -25.32 15.18 22.78
N LYS A 171 -24.97 13.94 23.17
CA LYS A 171 -24.27 13.69 24.43
C LYS A 171 -22.85 14.25 24.43
N ALA A 172 -22.20 14.29 23.27
CA ALA A 172 -20.87 14.91 23.12
C ALA A 172 -20.95 16.43 23.31
N LYS A 173 -21.99 17.08 22.75
CA LYS A 173 -22.27 18.52 22.96
C LYS A 173 -22.54 18.84 24.42
N ASP A 174 -23.38 18.04 25.08
CA ASP A 174 -23.68 18.24 26.50
C ASP A 174 -22.43 18.06 27.36
N ASN A 175 -21.59 17.05 27.06
CA ASN A 175 -20.31 16.87 27.75
C ASN A 175 -19.35 18.05 27.56
N ALA A 176 -19.24 18.55 26.33
CA ALA A 176 -18.40 19.71 26.03
C ALA A 176 -18.86 20.94 26.83
N ARG A 177 -20.18 21.19 26.89
CA ARG A 177 -20.77 22.27 27.69
C ARG A 177 -20.51 22.08 29.19
N MET A 178 -20.75 20.88 29.72
CA MET A 178 -20.57 20.58 31.15
C MET A 178 -19.12 20.71 31.60
N GLN A 179 -18.17 20.29 30.76
CA GLN A 179 -16.73 20.38 31.05
C GLN A 179 -16.11 21.73 30.66
N ASN A 180 -16.90 22.65 30.07
CA ASN A 180 -16.42 23.89 29.47
C ASN A 180 -15.24 23.67 28.50
N LYS A 181 -15.34 22.61 27.70
CA LYS A 181 -14.38 22.23 26.66
C LYS A 181 -14.97 22.52 25.29
N TRP A 182 -14.09 22.75 24.32
CA TRP A 182 -14.48 22.85 22.92
C TRP A 182 -14.84 21.47 22.36
N LEU A 183 -15.68 21.39 21.32
CA LEU A 183 -16.03 20.13 20.67
C LEU A 183 -15.36 20.07 19.29
N ILE A 184 -14.54 19.04 19.06
CA ILE A 184 -14.03 18.70 17.73
C ILE A 184 -14.91 17.61 17.15
N VAL A 185 -15.41 17.84 15.94
CA VAL A 185 -16.15 16.85 15.16
C VAL A 185 -15.26 16.42 14.00
N ASN A 186 -14.85 15.15 14.01
CA ASN A 186 -14.04 14.56 12.94
C ASN A 186 -14.90 13.58 12.12
N MET A 187 -15.10 13.88 10.84
CA MET A 187 -15.83 13.01 9.91
C MET A 187 -14.81 12.28 9.04
N GLN A 188 -14.77 10.96 9.13
CA GLN A 188 -13.85 10.12 8.36
C GLN A 188 -14.60 9.21 7.40
N SER A 189 -13.92 8.82 6.31
CA SER A 189 -14.40 7.82 5.37
C SER A 189 -13.38 6.69 5.32
N THR A 190 -13.84 5.44 5.44
CA THR A 190 -12.98 4.25 5.32
C THR A 190 -12.42 4.07 3.91
N LYS A 191 -13.05 4.71 2.91
CA LYS A 191 -12.64 4.70 1.49
C LYS A 191 -11.58 5.75 1.16
N GLU A 192 -11.37 6.73 2.05
CA GLU A 192 -10.46 7.83 1.82
C GLU A 192 -9.12 7.59 2.53
N PHE A 193 -8.04 7.43 1.77
CA PHE A 193 -6.71 7.16 2.37
C PHE A 193 -6.23 8.30 3.27
N SER A 194 -6.59 9.54 2.94
CA SER A 194 -6.28 10.71 3.77
C SER A 194 -6.87 10.61 5.19
N SER A 195 -8.02 9.94 5.35
CA SER A 195 -8.62 9.70 6.68
C SER A 195 -7.74 8.78 7.53
N HIS A 196 -7.12 7.77 6.91
CA HIS A 196 -6.18 6.86 7.57
C HIS A 196 -4.87 7.57 7.90
N MET A 197 -4.36 8.43 7.01
CA MET A 197 -3.18 9.24 7.28
C MET A 197 -3.37 10.17 8.48
N LEU A 198 -4.55 10.76 8.66
CA LEU A 198 -4.86 11.56 9.86
C LEU A 198 -4.72 10.76 11.16
N ASN A 199 -5.13 9.49 11.16
CA ASN A 199 -4.98 8.62 12.33
C ASN A 199 -3.50 8.41 12.70
N ARG A 200 -2.67 8.13 11.69
CA ARG A 200 -1.22 7.89 11.87
C ARG A 200 -0.44 9.16 12.21
N ASP A 201 -0.68 10.23 11.47
CA ASP A 201 0.21 11.40 11.47
C ASP A 201 -0.24 12.47 12.48
N THR A 202 -1.56 12.61 12.69
CA THR A 202 -2.13 13.67 13.53
C THR A 202 -2.64 13.14 14.87
N TRP A 203 -3.50 12.13 14.86
CA TRP A 203 -4.16 11.68 16.10
C TRP A 203 -3.30 10.77 16.97
N ALA A 204 -2.39 10.01 16.36
CA ALA A 204 -1.40 9.24 17.11
C ALA A 204 -0.27 10.10 17.70
N ASN A 205 -0.13 11.36 17.28
CA ASN A 205 0.85 12.28 17.88
C ASN A 205 0.48 12.57 19.34
N GLU A 206 1.36 12.25 20.27
CA GLU A 206 1.09 12.37 21.70
C GLU A 206 0.82 13.83 22.13
N ALA A 207 1.55 14.80 21.60
CA ALA A 207 1.35 16.21 21.96
C ALA A 207 -0.04 16.71 21.50
N VAL A 208 -0.47 16.30 20.30
CA VAL A 208 -1.82 16.58 19.78
C VAL A 208 -2.87 15.88 20.64
N ALA A 209 -2.68 14.59 20.91
CA ALA A 209 -3.56 13.78 21.74
C ALA A 209 -3.77 14.37 23.14
N GLN A 210 -2.69 14.80 23.81
CA GLN A 210 -2.75 15.44 25.13
C GLN A 210 -3.47 16.79 25.09
N THR A 211 -3.21 17.60 24.05
CA THR A 211 -3.90 18.89 23.86
C THR A 211 -5.40 18.70 23.69
N ILE A 212 -5.79 17.70 22.90
CA ILE A 212 -7.19 17.31 22.69
C ILE A 212 -7.82 16.86 24.01
N LYS A 213 -7.21 15.90 24.73
CA LYS A 213 -7.73 15.41 26.02
C LYS A 213 -7.96 16.53 27.03
N THR A 214 -7.06 17.52 27.05
CA THR A 214 -7.11 18.63 28.01
C THR A 214 -8.20 19.64 27.67
N ASN A 215 -8.34 20.04 26.41
CA ASN A 215 -9.14 21.21 26.03
C ASN A 215 -10.42 20.89 25.26
N PHE A 216 -10.52 19.68 24.70
CA PHE A 216 -11.57 19.30 23.76
C PHE A 216 -12.29 18.03 24.18
N ILE A 217 -13.54 17.92 23.72
CA ILE A 217 -14.23 16.65 23.53
C ILE A 217 -14.04 16.30 22.05
N PHE A 218 -13.47 15.12 21.75
CA PHE A 218 -13.23 14.68 20.38
C PHE A 218 -14.29 13.66 19.98
N TRP A 219 -15.16 14.00 19.05
CA TRP A 219 -16.20 13.11 18.55
C TRP A 219 -15.92 12.77 17.10
N GLN A 220 -15.88 11.47 16.78
CA GLN A 220 -15.57 11.00 15.44
C GLN A 220 -16.65 10.05 14.92
N VAL A 221 -17.01 10.23 13.65
CA VAL A 221 -17.94 9.37 12.92
C VAL A 221 -17.33 8.91 11.61
N CYS A 222 -17.50 7.62 11.30
CA CYS A 222 -17.19 7.07 9.99
C CYS A 222 -18.44 7.12 9.12
N ILE A 223 -18.39 7.90 8.05
CA ILE A 223 -19.46 7.98 7.05
C ILE A 223 -19.23 6.91 6.00
N ASN A 224 -20.09 5.89 6.01
CA ASN A 224 -20.27 5.00 4.88
C ASN A 224 -21.33 5.59 3.96
N LEU A 225 -20.94 5.90 2.72
CA LEU A 225 -21.80 6.52 1.70
C LEU A 225 -23.11 5.74 1.43
N LEU A 226 -23.20 4.47 1.86
CA LEU A 226 -24.38 3.63 1.67
C LEU A 226 -25.55 3.97 2.60
N LEU A 227 -25.32 4.63 3.75
CA LEU A 227 -26.36 4.89 4.76
C LEU A 227 -27.11 6.22 4.57
N LEU A 228 -26.74 7.05 3.59
CA LEU A 228 -27.43 8.32 3.29
C LEU A 228 -28.48 8.20 2.17
N LEU A 229 -28.68 7.00 1.62
CA LEU A 229 -29.63 6.73 0.53
C LEU A 229 -30.78 5.79 0.93
N SER A 230 -30.96 5.48 2.21
CA SER A 230 -32.08 4.68 2.72
C SER A 230 -32.97 5.45 3.67
#